data_AF-A0A921BMA8-F1
#
_entry.id   AF-A0A921BMA8-F1
#
_cell.length_a   1.000
_cell.length_b   1.000
_cell.length_c   1.000
_cell.angle_alpha   90.00
_cell.angle_beta   90.00
_cell.angle_gamma   90.00
#
_symmetry.space_group_name_H-M   'P 1'
#
loop_
_entity.id
_entity.type
_entity.pdbx_description
1 polymer ?
#
loop_
_entity_poly.entity_id
_entity_poly.type
_entity_poly.pdbx_seq_one_letter_code
_entity_poly.pdbx_strand_id
1 'polypeptide(L)'
;MRRSIDDYPFEAADYPPDYEEDELTPISWAVGISDDYADARPRVLLTVEEVGRAGQGLVGHLSPGIARRLREALRDALAEMGEDTGR
;
A
#
# COMPACT_ATOMS: atom_id res chain seq x y z
N MET A 1 15.90 12.63 -2.68
CA MET A 1 14.83 13.20 -1.84
C MET A 1 13.80 12.12 -1.56
N ARG A 2 13.31 12.01 -0.31
CA ARG A 2 12.22 11.10 0.06
C ARG A 2 11.09 11.89 0.73
N ARG A 3 9.85 11.61 0.36
CA ARG A 3 8.65 12.26 0.92
C ARG A 3 7.57 11.23 1.18
N SER A 4 6.95 11.28 2.37
CA SER A 4 5.72 10.53 2.66
C SER A 4 4.52 11.20 2.01
N ILE A 5 3.62 10.39 1.45
CA ILE A 5 2.33 10.82 0.87
C ILE A 5 1.19 10.42 1.78
N ASP A 6 1.19 9.17 2.23
CA ASP A 6 0.24 8.62 3.19
C ASP A 6 0.91 7.53 4.03
N ASP A 7 0.46 7.41 5.27
CA ASP A 7 0.99 6.47 6.27
C ASP A 7 -0.19 5.98 7.09
N TYR A 8 -0.71 4.80 6.72
CA TYR A 8 -1.90 4.24 7.33
C TYR A 8 -1.51 3.18 8.37
N PRO A 9 -1.65 3.49 9.68
CA PRO A 9 -1.49 2.50 10.71
C PRO A 9 -2.69 1.55 10.70
N PHE A 10 -2.43 0.25 10.81
CA PHE A 10 -3.47 -0.75 10.99
C PHE A 10 -4.34 -0.47 12.23
N GLU A 11 -5.65 -0.59 12.05
CA GLU A 11 -6.64 -0.64 13.12
C GLU A 11 -7.36 -2.00 13.09
N ALA A 12 -7.69 -2.57 14.25
CA ALA A 12 -8.37 -3.88 14.30
C ALA A 12 -9.72 -3.90 13.54
N ALA A 13 -10.35 -2.73 13.38
CA ALA A 13 -11.59 -2.56 12.63
C ALA A 13 -11.41 -2.61 11.10
N ASP A 14 -10.18 -2.62 10.60
CA ASP A 14 -9.88 -2.77 9.16
C ASP A 14 -10.17 -4.17 8.64
N TYR A 15 -10.24 -5.15 9.55
CA TYR A 15 -10.53 -6.53 9.21
C TYR A 15 -12.02 -6.83 9.25
N PRO A 16 -12.48 -7.79 8.42
CA PRO A 16 -13.86 -8.24 8.45
C PRO A 16 -14.27 -8.63 9.87
N PRO A 17 -15.53 -8.42 10.29
CA PRO A 17 -15.99 -8.90 11.58
C PRO A 17 -15.82 -10.43 11.68
N ASP A 18 -15.61 -10.92 12.90
CA ASP A 18 -15.51 -12.35 13.22
C ASP A 18 -14.40 -13.10 12.46
N TYR A 19 -13.35 -12.41 12.01
CA TYR A 19 -12.15 -13.06 11.48
C TYR A 19 -11.38 -13.77 12.61
N GLU A 20 -10.83 -14.95 12.32
CA GLU A 20 -9.94 -15.64 13.26
C GLU A 20 -8.50 -15.09 13.13
N GLU A 21 -7.80 -14.89 14.25
CA GLU A 21 -6.47 -14.24 14.27
C GLU A 21 -5.40 -14.95 13.43
N ASP A 22 -5.57 -16.25 13.16
CA ASP A 22 -4.66 -17.05 12.33
C ASP A 22 -5.00 -17.01 10.83
N GLU A 23 -6.14 -16.44 10.44
CA GLU A 23 -6.56 -16.33 9.03
C GLU A 23 -5.95 -15.10 8.34
N LEU A 24 -5.76 -14.00 9.07
CA LEU A 24 -5.31 -12.72 8.51
C LEU A 24 -4.12 -12.16 9.29
N THR A 25 -3.02 -11.88 8.59
CA THR A 25 -1.84 -11.23 9.19
C THR A 25 -2.04 -9.73 9.23
N PRO A 26 -2.14 -9.04 10.39
CA PRO A 26 -2.34 -7.60 10.46
C PRO A 26 -1.23 -6.82 9.72
N ILE A 27 -1.61 -6.00 8.73
CA ILE A 27 -0.66 -5.22 7.94
C ILE A 27 -0.92 -3.72 8.03
N SER A 28 0.13 -2.94 8.24
CA SER A 28 0.14 -1.50 7.96
C SER A 28 0.71 -1.25 6.57
N TRP A 29 0.30 -0.16 5.92
CA TRP A 29 0.83 0.23 4.63
C TRP A 29 1.12 1.73 4.58
N ALA A 30 2.11 2.10 3.76
CA ALA A 30 2.47 3.49 3.55
C ALA A 30 2.81 3.74 2.08
N VAL A 31 2.49 4.93 1.61
CA VAL A 31 2.83 5.41 0.26
C VAL A 31 3.79 6.58 0.37
N GLY A 32 4.92 6.47 -0.32
CA GLY A 32 5.91 7.53 -0.41
C GLY A 32 6.39 7.78 -1.83
N ILE A 33 7.27 8.77 -1.99
CA ILE A 33 8.01 9.02 -3.22
C ILE A 33 9.50 9.09 -2.89
N SER A 34 10.32 8.49 -3.75
CA SER A 34 11.78 8.66 -3.75
C SER A 34 12.28 8.87 -5.16
N ASP A 35 13.30 9.70 -5.32
CA ASP A 35 14.07 9.85 -6.57
C ASP A 35 15.55 9.44 -6.41
N ASP A 36 15.91 8.86 -5.26
CA ASP A 36 17.28 8.51 -4.89
C ASP A 36 17.74 7.21 -5.58
N TYR A 37 17.93 7.30 -6.89
CA TYR A 37 18.37 6.21 -7.75
C TYR A 37 19.37 6.72 -8.78
N ALA A 38 20.19 5.81 -9.31
CA ALA A 38 21.22 6.16 -10.29
C ALA A 38 20.70 6.84 -11.56
N ASP A 39 19.45 6.59 -11.96
CA ASP A 39 18.83 7.22 -13.13
C ASP A 39 18.02 8.48 -12.81
N ALA A 40 18.03 8.93 -11.55
CA ALA A 40 17.37 10.13 -11.06
C ALA A 40 15.85 10.21 -11.39
N ARG A 41 15.17 9.08 -11.58
CA ARG A 41 13.72 9.05 -11.83
C ARG A 41 12.93 8.91 -10.52
N PRO A 42 11.77 9.56 -10.36
CA PRO A 42 10.94 9.38 -9.18
C PRO A 42 10.16 8.06 -9.23
N ARG A 43 10.09 7.37 -8.09
CA ARG A 43 9.36 6.11 -7.85
C ARG A 43 8.35 6.31 -6.75
N VAL A 44 7.21 5.63 -6.87
CA VAL A 44 6.30 5.45 -5.75
C VAL A 44 6.85 4.31 -4.88
N LEU A 45 6.98 4.58 -3.59
CA LEU A 45 7.27 3.57 -2.58
C LEU A 45 5.94 3.04 -2.05
N LEU A 46 5.70 1.75 -2.18
CA LEU A 46 4.61 1.06 -1.50
C LEU A 46 5.22 0.17 -0.43
N THR A 47 5.06 0.55 0.82
CA THR A 47 5.48 -0.25 1.97
C THR A 47 4.29 -1.05 2.48
N VAL A 48 4.50 -2.33 2.76
CA VAL A 48 3.56 -3.21 3.46
C VAL A 48 4.34 -3.93 4.56
N GLU A 49 3.98 -3.71 5.82
CA GLU A 49 4.65 -4.34 6.97
C GLU A 49 3.64 -4.99 7.91
N GLU A 50 4.01 -6.14 8.48
CA GLU A 50 3.25 -6.78 9.56
C GLU A 50 3.32 -5.93 10.83
N VAL A 51 2.18 -5.73 11.48
CA VAL A 51 2.09 -4.99 12.74
C VAL A 51 2.93 -5.67 13.82
N GLY A 52 3.72 -4.88 14.54
CA GLY A 52 4.64 -5.39 15.57
C GLY A 52 5.96 -5.95 15.03
N ARG A 53 6.15 -6.01 13.70
CA ARG A 53 7.41 -6.44 13.05
C ARG A 53 8.03 -5.35 12.18
N ALA A 54 8.14 -4.14 12.73
CA ALA A 54 8.71 -2.99 12.02
C ALA A 54 10.09 -3.29 11.41
N GLY A 55 10.29 -2.90 10.15
CA GLY A 55 11.51 -3.11 9.39
C GLY A 55 11.66 -4.50 8.75
N GLN A 56 10.66 -5.37 8.89
CA GLN A 56 10.63 -6.71 8.27
C GLN A 56 9.66 -6.80 7.08
N GLY A 57 8.93 -5.72 6.77
CA GLY A 57 8.02 -5.70 5.65
C GLY A 57 8.68 -5.58 4.28
N LEU A 58 7.85 -5.49 3.25
CA LEU A 58 8.27 -5.33 1.87
C LEU A 58 8.10 -3.88 1.42
N VAL A 59 9.07 -3.38 0.66
CA VAL A 59 8.99 -2.06 0.03
C VAL A 59 9.08 -2.22 -1.48
N GLY A 60 7.97 -1.98 -2.16
CA GLY A 60 7.89 -1.93 -3.61
C GLY A 60 8.35 -0.57 -4.14
N HIS A 61 9.29 -0.58 -5.09
CA HIS A 61 9.78 0.62 -5.78
C HIS A 61 9.16 0.71 -7.17
N LEU A 62 8.00 1.34 -7.26
CA LEU A 62 7.16 1.30 -8.45
C LEU A 62 7.47 2.48 -9.37
N SER A 63 7.73 2.18 -10.65
CA SER A 63 7.73 3.21 -11.69
C SER A 63 6.32 3.83 -11.81
N PRO A 64 6.20 5.04 -12.37
CA PRO A 64 4.88 5.64 -12.60
C PRO A 64 3.93 4.76 -13.42
N GLY A 65 4.46 3.95 -14.35
CA GLY A 65 3.65 3.01 -15.13
C GLY A 65 3.07 1.88 -14.29
N ILE A 66 3.88 1.26 -13.43
CA ILE A 66 3.41 0.18 -12.54
C ILE A 66 2.47 0.72 -11.46
N ALA A 67 2.74 1.91 -10.91
CA ALA A 67 1.86 2.55 -9.94
C ALA A 67 0.46 2.83 -10.53
N ARG A 68 0.37 3.30 -11.79
CA ARG A 68 -0.92 3.48 -12.47
C ARG A 68 -1.66 2.16 -12.65
N ARG A 69 -0.95 1.10 -13.07
CA ARG A 69 -1.54 -0.24 -13.22
C ARG A 69 -2.09 -0.78 -11.90
N LEU A 70 -1.37 -0.60 -10.80
CA LEU A 70 -1.85 -0.98 -9.46
C LEU A 70 -3.10 -0.19 -9.09
N ARG A 71 -3.09 1.14 -9.30
CA ARG A 71 -4.27 1.98 -9.04
C ARG A 71 -5.48 1.54 -9.86
N GLU A 72 -5.30 1.20 -11.13
CA GLU A 72 -6.37 0.68 -11.99
C GLU A 72 -6.91 -0.65 -11.44
N ALA A 73 -6.05 -1.58 -11.05
CA ALA A 73 -6.50 -2.85 -10.46
C ALA A 73 -7.29 -2.66 -9.15
N LEU A 74 -6.87 -1.75 -8.28
CA LEU A 74 -7.61 -1.41 -7.06
C LEU A 74 -8.97 -0.77 -7.38
N ARG A 75 -8.99 0.13 -8.35
CA ARG A 75 -10.21 0.79 -8.84
C ARG A 75 -11.22 -0.23 -9.38
N ASP A 76 -10.76 -1.18 -10.18
CA ASP A 76 -11.59 -2.23 -10.77
C ASP A 76 -12.14 -3.16 -9.67
N ALA A 77 -11.34 -3.50 -8.65
CA ALA A 77 -11.81 -4.27 -7.50
C ALA A 77 -12.90 -3.53 -6.70
N LEU A 78 -12.76 -2.22 -6.49
CA LEU A 78 -13.81 -1.40 -5.86
C LEU A 78 -15.10 -1.40 -6.70
N ALA A 79 -14.97 -1.26 -8.03
CA ALA A 79 -16.11 -1.28 -8.93
C ALA A 79 -16.87 -2.62 -8.88
N GLU A 80 -16.15 -3.74 -8.81
CA GLU A 80 -16.74 -5.08 -8.70
C GLU A 80 -17.53 -5.26 -7.39
N MET A 81 -17.08 -4.62 -6.30
CA MET A 81 -17.80 -4.59 -5.03
C MET A 81 -18.99 -3.62 -5.00
N GLY A 82 -19.19 -2.82 -6.06
CA GLY A 82 -20.22 -1.78 -6.13
C GLY A 82 -19.89 -0.52 -5.34
N GLU A 83 -18.63 -0.33 -4.94
CA GLU A 83 -18.17 0.82 -4.16
C GLU A 83 -17.88 2.04 -5.03
N ASP A 84 -17.79 3.23 -4.41
CA ASP A 84 -17.28 4.41 -5.09
C ASP A 84 -15.80 4.21 -5.42
N THR A 85 -15.49 4.18 -6.71
CA THR A 85 -14.12 3.95 -7.19
C THR A 85 -13.19 5.14 -6.94
N GLY A 86 -13.71 6.27 -6.47
CA GLY A 86 -12.94 7.50 -6.28
C GLY A 86 -12.43 8.09 -7.59
N ARG A 87 -11.40 8.95 -7.49
CA ARG A 87 -10.83 9.70 -8.61
C ARG A 87 -9.36 9.39 -8.84
#